data_AF-A0A382ECP6-F1
#
_entry.id   AF-A0A382ECP6-F1
#
_cell.length_a   1.000
_cell.length_b   1.000
_cell.length_c   1.000
_cell.angle_alpha   90.00
_cell.angle_beta   90.00
_cell.angle_gamma   90.00
#
_symmetry.space_group_name_H-M   'P 1'
#
loop_
_entity.id
_entity.type
_entity.pdbx_description
1 polymer ?
#
loop_
_entity_poly.entity_id
_entity_poly.type
_entity_poly.pdbx_seq_one_letter_code
_entity_poly.pdbx_strand_id
1 'polypeptide(L)'
;MGMDNDLRFQWYVVALKQYAEREGHCRVPALHVEVLEGMEIKLGSFVSYQRQRRRRLETAVSRSTDSAAFSRLTQTYEKFVERKEVLETVPGWEWGPLRPGPASKAVRNDEIQQRYHSGTQVKTLADEYDLSRQRIHQIVGPRYEPAYG
;
A
#
# COMPACT_ATOMS: atom_id res chain seq x y z
N MET A 1 -21.50 -9.01 -13.71
CA MET A 1 -21.87 -7.91 -12.80
C MET A 1 -20.58 -7.18 -12.44
N GLY A 2 -20.45 -5.90 -12.82
CA GLY A 2 -19.26 -5.13 -12.47
C GLY A 2 -19.25 -4.81 -10.98
N MET A 3 -18.13 -5.09 -10.31
CA MET A 3 -17.93 -4.68 -8.91
C MET A 3 -18.04 -3.15 -8.81
N ASP A 4 -18.81 -2.69 -7.82
CA ASP A 4 -18.99 -1.26 -7.55
C ASP A 4 -17.64 -0.55 -7.31
N ASN A 5 -17.54 0.70 -7.77
CA ASN A 5 -16.30 1.47 -7.72
C ASN A 5 -15.90 1.88 -6.29
N ASP A 6 -16.86 2.03 -5.40
CA ASP A 6 -16.60 2.37 -4.01
C ASP A 6 -16.22 1.10 -3.23
N LEU A 7 -16.86 -0.04 -3.52
CA LEU A 7 -16.40 -1.34 -3.01
C LEU A 7 -14.95 -1.64 -3.43
N ARG A 8 -14.60 -1.45 -4.71
CA ARG A 8 -13.23 -1.64 -5.19
C ARG A 8 -12.25 -0.72 -4.48
N PHE A 9 -12.63 0.53 -4.19
CA PHE A 9 -11.79 1.45 -3.44
C PHE A 9 -11.54 0.95 -2.01
N GLN A 10 -12.57 0.44 -1.32
CA GLN A 10 -12.41 -0.14 0.02
C GLN A 10 -11.44 -1.32 0.02
N TRP A 11 -11.48 -2.19 -0.99
CA TRP A 11 -10.53 -3.31 -1.11
C TRP A 11 -9.08 -2.83 -1.24
N TYR A 12 -8.84 -1.77 -2.01
CA TYR A 12 -7.51 -1.15 -2.07
C TYR A 12 -7.07 -0.56 -0.72
N VAL A 13 -7.99 0.04 0.04
CA VAL A 13 -7.67 0.59 1.37
C VAL A 13 -7.31 -0.53 2.35
N VAL A 14 -8.06 -1.64 2.34
CA VAL A 14 -7.76 -2.82 3.16
C VAL A 14 -6.39 -3.40 2.79
N ALA A 15 -6.13 -3.60 1.50
CA ALA A 15 -4.83 -4.09 1.02
C ALA A 15 -3.67 -3.14 1.40
N LEU A 16 -3.90 -1.83 1.34
CA LEU A 16 -2.90 -0.84 1.73
C LEU A 16 -2.61 -0.88 3.24
N LYS A 17 -3.63 -1.08 4.08
CA LYS A 17 -3.46 -1.24 5.53
C LYS A 17 -2.65 -2.49 5.86
N GLN A 18 -2.97 -3.63 5.23
CA GLN A 18 -2.19 -4.87 5.39
C GLN A 18 -0.73 -4.69 4.98
N TYR A 19 -0.49 -4.04 3.83
CA TYR A 19 0.86 -3.72 3.39
C TYR A 19 1.59 -2.82 4.40
N ALA A 20 0.91 -1.79 4.92
CA ALA A 20 1.49 -0.85 5.87
C ALA A 20 1.80 -1.49 7.23
N GLU A 21 0.95 -2.38 7.72
CA GLU A 21 1.18 -3.16 8.94
C GLU A 21 2.40 -4.09 8.79
N ARG A 22 2.55 -4.72 7.61
CA ARG A 22 3.67 -5.64 7.32
C ARG A 22 5.00 -4.92 7.09
N GLU A 23 5.00 -3.83 6.33
CA GLU A 23 6.24 -3.14 5.92
C GLU A 23 6.56 -1.89 6.77
N GLY A 24 5.63 -1.46 7.63
CA GLY A 24 5.75 -0.24 8.45
C GLY A 24 5.63 1.07 7.65
N HIS A 25 5.32 1.01 6.35
CA HIS A 25 5.21 2.18 5.48
C HIS A 25 4.32 1.93 4.25
N CYS A 26 3.83 3.00 3.62
CA CYS A 26 3.07 2.93 2.36
C CYS A 26 3.93 3.18 1.09
N ARG A 27 5.21 2.79 1.10
CA ARG A 27 6.11 2.91 -0.07
C ARG A 27 5.98 1.70 -1.00
N VAL A 28 4.78 1.51 -1.53
CA VAL A 28 4.43 0.38 -2.40
C VAL A 28 5.14 0.50 -3.76
N PRO A 29 5.87 -0.52 -4.22
CA PRO A 29 6.44 -0.54 -5.56
C PRO A 29 5.38 -0.51 -6.66
N ALA A 30 5.68 0.06 -7.83
CA ALA A 30 4.68 0.34 -8.87
C ALA A 30 3.94 -0.90 -9.40
N LEU A 31 4.63 -2.05 -9.47
CA LEU A 31 4.07 -3.31 -9.99
C LEU A 31 3.61 -4.27 -8.90
N HIS A 32 3.61 -3.84 -7.64
CA HIS A 32 3.23 -4.69 -6.51
C HIS A 32 1.74 -5.06 -6.55
N VAL A 33 1.48 -6.34 -6.26
CA VAL A 33 0.14 -6.93 -6.19
C VAL A 33 -0.03 -7.56 -4.80
N GLU A 34 -1.15 -7.24 -4.14
CA GLU A 34 -1.61 -7.96 -2.94
C GLU A 34 -2.68 -8.96 -3.35
N VAL A 35 -2.86 -10.03 -2.58
CA VAL A 35 -4.00 -10.94 -2.74
C VAL A 35 -4.95 -10.77 -1.56
N LEU A 36 -6.18 -10.35 -1.81
CA LEU A 36 -7.22 -10.22 -0.80
C LEU A 36 -8.38 -11.14 -1.16
N GLU A 37 -8.72 -12.09 -0.28
CA GLU A 37 -9.80 -13.06 -0.51
C GLU A 37 -9.70 -13.78 -1.88
N GLY A 38 -8.48 -14.11 -2.30
CA GLY A 38 -8.20 -14.76 -3.59
C GLY A 38 -8.24 -13.83 -4.81
N MET A 39 -8.49 -12.53 -4.62
CA MET A 39 -8.45 -11.52 -5.68
C MET A 39 -7.11 -10.80 -5.71
N GLU A 40 -6.54 -10.66 -6.92
CA GLU A 40 -5.37 -9.82 -7.14
C GLU A 40 -5.72 -8.34 -7.09
N ILE A 41 -5.02 -7.60 -6.23
CA ILE A 41 -5.16 -6.16 -6.03
C ILE A 41 -3.86 -5.50 -6.46
N LYS A 42 -3.90 -4.78 -7.59
CA LYS A 42 -2.74 -4.05 -8.17
C LYS A 42 -2.39 -2.81 -7.35
N LEU A 43 -1.97 -3.02 -6.11
CA LEU A 43 -1.82 -1.99 -5.10
C LEU A 43 -0.78 -0.92 -5.51
N GLY A 44 0.31 -1.32 -6.14
CA GLY A 44 1.35 -0.41 -6.63
C GLY A 44 0.84 0.63 -7.63
N SER A 45 0.01 0.17 -8.57
CA SER A 45 -0.62 1.03 -9.57
C SER A 45 -1.66 1.95 -8.94
N PHE A 46 -2.47 1.45 -8.01
CA PHE A 46 -3.43 2.26 -7.25
C PHE A 46 -2.76 3.39 -6.46
N VAL A 47 -1.73 3.09 -5.66
CA VAL A 47 -1.02 4.09 -4.85
C VAL A 47 -0.41 5.17 -5.75
N SER A 48 0.22 4.76 -6.85
CA SER A 48 0.81 5.68 -7.84
C SER A 48 -0.24 6.59 -8.47
N TYR A 49 -1.39 6.02 -8.86
CA TYR A 49 -2.52 6.75 -9.43
C TYR A 49 -3.06 7.79 -8.46
N GLN A 50 -3.29 7.43 -7.19
CA GLN A 50 -3.83 8.38 -6.21
C GLN A 50 -2.90 9.58 -6.01
N ARG A 51 -1.59 9.34 -5.86
CA ARG A 51 -0.59 10.42 -5.72
C ARG A 51 -0.55 11.33 -6.95
N GLN A 52 -0.63 10.76 -8.15
CA GLN A 52 -0.68 11.55 -9.39
C GLN A 52 -1.99 12.34 -9.51
N ARG A 53 -3.12 11.71 -9.21
CA ARG A 53 -4.45 12.29 -9.31
C ARG A 53 -4.60 13.49 -8.39
N ARG A 54 -4.09 13.40 -7.16
CA ARG A 54 -4.03 14.53 -6.22
C ARG A 54 -3.37 15.76 -6.85
N ARG A 55 -2.13 15.60 -7.33
CA ARG A 55 -1.37 16.71 -7.95
C ARG A 55 -2.11 17.33 -9.13
N ARG A 56 -2.71 16.48 -9.98
CA ARG A 56 -3.47 16.93 -11.16
C ARG A 56 -4.70 17.74 -10.77
N LEU A 57 -5.48 17.26 -9.80
CA LEU A 57 -6.69 17.93 -9.35
C LEU A 57 -6.39 19.24 -8.63
N GLU A 58 -5.41 19.26 -7.72
CA GLU A 58 -4.96 20.49 -7.05
C GLU A 58 -4.51 21.54 -8.07
N THR A 59 -3.78 21.13 -9.11
CA THR A 59 -3.35 22.01 -10.20
C THR A 59 -4.52 22.52 -11.04
N ALA A 60 -5.47 21.64 -11.37
CA ALA A 60 -6.64 21.99 -12.17
C ALA A 60 -7.55 22.98 -11.46
N VAL A 61 -7.82 22.76 -10.16
CA VAL A 61 -8.64 23.66 -9.33
C VAL A 61 -8.00 25.03 -9.24
N SER A 62 -6.68 25.09 -9.00
CA SER A 62 -5.95 26.35 -8.87
C SER A 62 -5.88 27.17 -10.16
N ARG A 63 -6.08 26.55 -11.33
CA ARG A 63 -5.95 27.18 -12.65
C ARG A 63 -7.29 27.41 -13.37
N SER A 64 -8.40 26.92 -12.82
CA SER A 64 -9.70 27.02 -13.50
C SER A 64 -10.29 28.42 -13.32
N THR A 65 -10.57 29.10 -14.44
CA THR A 65 -11.24 30.41 -14.49
C THR A 65 -12.64 30.33 -15.12
N ASP A 66 -13.04 29.17 -15.64
CA ASP A 66 -14.31 28.93 -16.32
C ASP A 66 -15.34 28.30 -15.35
N SER A 67 -16.52 28.91 -15.20
CA SER A 67 -17.48 28.51 -14.15
C SER A 67 -18.15 27.14 -14.41
N ALA A 68 -18.30 26.73 -15.67
CA ALA A 68 -18.90 25.44 -16.03
C ALA A 68 -17.89 24.29 -15.87
N ALA A 69 -16.62 24.52 -16.23
CA ALA A 69 -15.52 23.63 -15.93
C ALA A 69 -15.31 23.52 -14.41
N PHE A 70 -15.42 24.63 -13.69
CA PHE A 70 -15.33 24.68 -12.23
C PHE A 70 -16.39 23.78 -11.60
N SER A 71 -17.67 23.90 -11.97
CA SER A 71 -18.75 23.07 -11.40
C SER A 71 -18.55 21.56 -11.58
N ARG A 72 -18.12 21.09 -12.77
CA ARG A 72 -17.81 19.67 -13.00
C ARG A 72 -16.56 19.21 -12.23
N LEU A 73 -15.58 20.09 -12.11
CA LEU A 73 -14.36 19.85 -11.36
C LEU A 73 -14.68 19.72 -9.86
N THR A 74 -15.60 20.54 -9.34
CA THR A 74 -16.02 20.53 -7.92
C THR A 74 -16.54 19.17 -7.50
N GLN A 75 -17.49 18.58 -8.22
CA GLN A 75 -18.02 17.26 -7.83
C GLN A 75 -16.96 16.15 -7.93
N THR A 76 -16.09 16.21 -8.94
CA THR A 76 -14.97 15.26 -9.06
C THR A 76 -13.97 15.44 -7.91
N TYR A 77 -13.77 16.68 -7.46
CA TYR A 77 -12.86 17.04 -6.38
C TYR A 77 -13.42 16.63 -5.02
N GLU A 78 -14.71 16.84 -4.76
CA GLU A 78 -15.38 16.40 -3.52
C GLU A 78 -15.24 14.88 -3.33
N LYS A 79 -15.58 14.07 -4.34
CA LYS A 79 -15.38 12.62 -4.26
C LYS A 79 -13.90 12.23 -4.11
N PHE A 80 -12.98 13.06 -4.61
CA PHE A 80 -11.55 12.86 -4.38
C PHE A 80 -11.15 13.18 -2.93
N VAL A 81 -11.71 14.23 -2.33
CA VAL A 81 -11.44 14.62 -0.92
C VAL A 81 -11.87 13.51 0.03
N GLU A 82 -13.06 12.93 -0.12
CA GLU A 82 -13.51 11.81 0.70
C GLU A 82 -12.52 10.63 0.65
N ARG A 83 -12.08 10.26 -0.55
CA ARG A 83 -11.09 9.18 -0.73
C ARG A 83 -9.72 9.55 -0.21
N LYS A 84 -9.34 10.83 -0.29
CA LYS A 84 -8.08 11.35 0.26
C LYS A 84 -8.07 11.21 1.78
N GLU A 85 -9.13 11.63 2.46
CA GLU A 85 -9.25 11.53 3.92
C GLU A 85 -9.12 10.09 4.39
N VAL A 86 -9.79 9.15 3.71
CA VAL A 86 -9.66 7.71 4.02
C VAL A 86 -8.23 7.23 3.89
N LEU A 87 -7.51 7.62 2.83
CA LEU A 87 -6.11 7.23 2.64
C LEU A 87 -5.19 7.83 3.72
N GLU A 88 -5.46 9.06 4.17
CA GLU A 88 -4.71 9.73 5.23
C GLU A 88 -4.88 9.06 6.60
N THR A 89 -5.94 8.29 6.81
CA THR A 89 -6.09 7.45 8.01
C THR A 89 -5.20 6.21 8.02
N VAL A 90 -4.58 5.85 6.89
CA VAL A 90 -3.75 4.64 6.82
C VAL A 90 -2.37 4.91 7.44
N PRO A 91 -1.94 4.11 8.43
CA PRO A 91 -0.62 4.28 9.05
C PRO A 91 0.52 4.28 8.04
N GLY A 92 1.47 5.20 8.20
CA GLY A 92 2.61 5.33 7.27
C GLY A 92 2.24 5.79 5.86
N TRP A 93 1.02 6.28 5.64
CA TRP A 93 0.64 6.94 4.40
C TRP A 93 1.30 8.31 4.27
N GLU A 94 1.93 8.53 3.13
CA GLU A 94 2.53 9.80 2.75
C GLU A 94 2.24 10.06 1.26
N TRP A 95 1.89 11.31 0.94
CA TRP A 95 1.63 11.72 -0.44
C TRP A 95 2.90 12.01 -1.25
N GLY A 96 4.05 12.19 -0.59
CA GLY A 96 5.36 12.39 -1.23
C GLY A 96 5.63 13.81 -1.74
N PRO A 97 6.78 14.04 -2.41
CA PRO A 97 7.38 13.16 -3.41
C PRO A 97 8.09 11.94 -2.82
N LEU A 98 7.66 10.75 -3.22
CA LEU A 98 8.28 9.49 -2.82
C LEU A 98 9.03 8.90 -4.01
N ARG A 99 10.31 8.57 -3.83
CA ARG A 99 11.09 7.80 -4.80
C ARG A 99 10.49 6.39 -4.87
N PRO A 100 10.22 5.81 -6.05
CA PRO A 100 9.69 4.45 -6.15
C PRO A 100 10.68 3.48 -5.48
N GLY A 101 10.20 2.71 -4.51
CA GLY A 101 10.98 1.61 -3.93
C GLY A 101 11.16 0.49 -4.95
N PRO A 102 12.30 -0.24 -4.93
CA PRO A 102 12.53 -1.35 -5.87
C PRO A 102 11.47 -2.46 -5.67
N ALA A 103 10.87 -2.89 -6.78
CA ALA A 103 9.69 -3.77 -6.81
C ALA A 103 9.94 -5.25 -6.48
N SER A 104 11.19 -5.67 -6.31
CA SER A 104 11.56 -7.09 -6.26
C SER A 104 11.54 -7.73 -4.86
N LYS A 105 11.15 -7.01 -3.81
CA LYS A 105 11.32 -7.50 -2.42
C LYS A 105 10.09 -8.18 -1.82
N ALA A 106 8.91 -8.10 -2.43
CA ALA A 106 7.67 -8.63 -1.87
C ALA A 106 7.64 -10.17 -1.78
N VAL A 107 7.82 -10.86 -2.92
CA VAL A 107 7.82 -12.35 -2.97
C VAL A 107 8.84 -12.94 -2.00
N ARG A 108 10.06 -12.39 -2.00
CA ARG A 108 11.13 -12.79 -1.08
C ARG A 108 10.72 -12.58 0.39
N ASN A 109 10.09 -11.44 0.72
CA ASN A 109 9.65 -11.18 2.09
C ASN A 109 8.53 -12.15 2.51
N ASP A 110 7.60 -12.49 1.61
CA ASP A 110 6.52 -13.46 1.87
C ASP A 110 7.09 -14.87 2.12
N GLU A 111 8.08 -15.30 1.33
CA GLU A 111 8.78 -16.57 1.57
C GLU A 111 9.52 -16.58 2.92
N ILE A 112 10.21 -15.48 3.25
CA ILE A 112 10.90 -15.31 4.54
C ILE A 112 9.88 -15.42 5.69
N GLN A 113 8.70 -14.81 5.54
CA GLN A 113 7.62 -14.92 6.52
C GLN A 113 7.12 -16.37 6.65
N GLN A 114 6.79 -17.05 5.56
CA GLN A 114 6.29 -18.43 5.61
C GLN A 114 7.28 -19.38 6.30
N ARG A 115 8.57 -19.28 5.94
CA ARG A 115 9.62 -20.12 6.54
C ARG A 115 9.86 -19.80 8.01
N TYR A 116 9.72 -18.53 8.41
CA TYR A 116 9.79 -18.16 9.82
C TYR A 116 8.65 -18.77 10.63
N HIS A 117 7.41 -18.70 10.12
CA HIS A 117 6.23 -19.31 10.76
C HIS A 117 6.33 -20.84 10.82
N SER A 118 7.05 -21.47 9.89
CA SER A 118 7.35 -22.91 9.93
C SER A 118 8.46 -23.28 10.92
N GLY A 119 8.98 -22.33 11.70
CA GLY A 119 10.00 -22.54 12.73
C GLY A 119 11.45 -22.28 12.30
N THR A 120 11.68 -21.78 11.07
CA THR A 120 13.04 -21.45 10.62
C THR A 120 13.60 -20.29 11.44
N GLN A 121 14.84 -20.42 11.92
CA GLN A 121 15.46 -19.38 12.73
C GLN A 121 15.84 -18.14 11.91
N VAL A 122 15.75 -16.96 12.53
CA VAL A 122 16.12 -15.66 11.95
C VAL A 122 17.53 -15.68 11.37
N LYS A 123 18.48 -16.36 12.02
CA LYS A 123 19.86 -16.48 11.54
C LYS A 123 19.90 -17.21 10.18
N THR A 124 19.22 -18.34 10.06
CA THR A 124 19.19 -19.13 8.82
C THR A 124 18.56 -18.32 7.67
N LEU A 125 17.47 -17.61 7.94
CA LEU A 125 16.82 -16.75 6.95
C LEU A 125 17.71 -15.57 6.52
N ALA A 126 18.46 -15.00 7.46
CA ALA A 126 19.41 -13.92 7.16
C ALA A 126 20.51 -14.41 6.21
N ASP A 127 21.08 -15.59 6.50
CA ASP A 127 22.17 -16.16 5.73
C ASP A 127 21.72 -16.58 4.31
N GLU A 128 20.54 -17.21 4.17
CA GLU A 128 20.03 -17.70 2.88
C GLU A 128 19.58 -16.59 1.92
N TYR A 129 19.00 -15.52 2.45
CA TYR A 129 18.46 -14.42 1.64
C TYR A 129 19.41 -13.23 1.51
N ASP A 130 20.65 -13.37 2.00
CA ASP A 130 21.69 -12.33 2.07
C ASP A 130 21.14 -11.02 2.68
N LEU A 131 20.59 -11.15 3.89
CA LEU A 131 19.95 -10.08 4.63
C LEU A 131 20.51 -9.96 6.04
N SER A 132 20.49 -8.75 6.60
CA SER A 132 20.78 -8.58 8.02
C SER A 132 19.66 -9.18 8.88
N ARG A 133 20.01 -9.68 10.08
CA ARG A 133 19.02 -10.15 11.07
C ARG A 133 17.99 -9.07 11.40
N GLN A 134 18.40 -7.81 11.46
CA GLN A 134 17.50 -6.68 11.66
C GLN A 134 16.47 -6.59 10.51
N ARG A 135 16.89 -6.80 9.26
CA ARG A 135 15.96 -6.79 8.13
C ARG A 135 15.02 -7.99 8.16
N ILE A 136 15.50 -9.18 8.57
CA ILE A 136 14.61 -10.33 8.78
C ILE A 136 13.57 -10.00 9.86
N HIS A 137 13.97 -9.44 11.00
CA HIS A 137 13.03 -9.01 12.05
C HIS A 137 12.00 -7.97 11.57
N GLN A 138 12.41 -7.02 10.72
CA GLN A 138 11.47 -6.09 10.09
C GLN A 138 10.46 -6.80 9.18
N ILE A 139 10.86 -7.90 8.53
CA ILE A 139 10.00 -8.68 7.64
C ILE A 139 9.06 -9.59 8.44
N VAL A 140 9.56 -10.28 9.47
CA VAL A 140 8.78 -11.30 10.19
C VAL A 140 8.05 -10.78 11.43
N GLY A 141 8.39 -9.57 11.90
CA GLY A 141 7.81 -9.00 13.12
C GLY A 141 8.35 -9.63 14.42
N PRO A 142 7.76 -9.28 15.58
CA PRO A 142 8.09 -9.91 16.85
C PRO A 142 7.75 -11.42 16.84
N ARG A 143 8.52 -12.23 17.58
CA ARG A 143 8.24 -13.67 17.72
C ARG A 143 6.82 -13.85 18.27
N TYR A 144 5.97 -14.58 17.53
CA TYR A 144 4.73 -15.11 18.08
C TYR A 144 5.08 -16.23 19.07
N GLU A 145 5.00 -15.94 20.37
CA GLU A 145 4.97 -16.97 21.41
C GLU A 145 3.51 -17.42 21.57
N PRO A 146 3.15 -18.65 21.21
CA PRO A 146 1.82 -19.14 21.52
C PRO A 146 1.66 -19.16 23.04
N ALA A 147 0.59 -18.54 23.53
CA ALA A 147 0.17 -18.76 24.90
C ALA A 147 -0.05 -20.27 25.10
N TYR A 148 0.42 -20.80 26.23
CA TYR A 148 0.34 -22.19 26.71
C TYR A 148 1.52 -23.09 26.32
N GLY A 149 2.40 -23.28 27.30
CA GLY A 149 3.19 -24.50 27.49
C GLY A 149 2.45 -25.49 28.40
#